data_AF-A0A975LAB4-F1
#
_entry.id   AF-A0A975LAB4-F1
#
_cell.length_a   1.000
_cell.length_b   1.000
_cell.length_c   1.000
_cell.angle_alpha   90.00
_cell.angle_beta   90.00
_cell.angle_gamma   90.00
#
_symmetry.space_group_name_H-M   'P 1'
#
loop_
_entity.id
_entity.type
_entity.pdbx_description
1 polymer ?
#
loop_
_entity_poly.entity_id
_entity_poly.type
_entity_poly.pdbx_seq_one_letter_code
_entity_poly.pdbx_strand_id
1 'polypeptide(L)'
;MPRNSPEPDRTDFLEPHPYGYLYVGARVAPPAHGALVRRDKERERALARFRVLADELEELPAVVATTVYEAVLMPPLEGAPGHDVVLLVTVASPDRLADVLGSDAYRQLDGEPLMTARNIRRIGVTGDDPSATYLLNHFTAPDPERAVAVWEDLARWYVDKAGVDNSTLLQPLDESPYALVNHVRLPGGPVRFLLTQLVRPSFRTRVRAALRGEGMSALPVFYRRR
;
A
#
# COMPACT_ATOMS: atom_id res chain seq x y z
N MET A 1 1.66 -41.35 24.31
CA MET A 1 0.86 -40.11 24.25
C MET A 1 1.73 -39.01 23.66
N PRO A 2 1.64 -38.70 22.36
CA PRO A 2 2.28 -37.51 21.83
C PRO A 2 1.42 -36.30 22.21
N ARG A 3 2.04 -35.33 22.89
CA ARG A 3 1.48 -34.00 23.11
C ARG A 3 1.42 -33.30 21.75
N ASN A 4 0.20 -33.08 21.25
CA ASN A 4 -0.04 -32.08 20.23
C ASN A 4 0.20 -30.72 20.89
N SER A 5 1.42 -30.19 20.81
CA SER A 5 1.62 -28.75 20.94
C SER A 5 0.88 -28.11 19.77
N PRO A 6 -0.03 -27.16 19.99
CA PRO A 6 -0.57 -26.38 18.87
C PRO A 6 0.61 -25.70 18.18
N GLU A 7 0.72 -25.88 16.86
CA GLU A 7 1.60 -25.00 16.06
C GLU A 7 1.17 -23.55 16.36
N PRO A 8 2.11 -22.63 16.59
CA PRO A 8 1.77 -21.23 16.78
C PRO A 8 0.95 -20.76 15.57
N ASP A 9 -0.21 -20.16 15.84
CA ASP A 9 -1.06 -19.58 14.81
C ASP A 9 -0.20 -18.59 14.01
N ARG A 10 -0.01 -18.84 12.72
CA ARG A 10 1.02 -18.19 11.88
C ARG A 10 0.72 -16.71 11.58
N THR A 11 -0.21 -16.10 12.31
CA THR A 11 -0.62 -14.71 12.13
C THR A 11 -0.96 -14.03 13.45
N ASP A 12 0.04 -13.91 14.32
CA ASP A 12 0.01 -12.86 15.32
C ASP A 12 0.30 -11.53 14.61
N PHE A 13 -0.72 -10.68 14.48
CA PHE A 13 -0.51 -9.29 14.09
C PHE A 13 0.46 -8.66 15.09
N LEU A 14 1.51 -8.02 14.57
CA LEU A 14 2.46 -7.33 15.43
C LEU A 14 1.89 -5.99 15.85
N GLU A 15 2.39 -5.47 16.97
CA GLU A 15 2.09 -4.10 17.43
C GLU A 15 2.29 -3.12 16.27
N PRO A 16 1.30 -2.28 15.93
CA PRO A 16 1.42 -1.33 14.84
C PRO A 16 2.63 -0.42 15.02
N HIS A 17 3.17 0.05 13.89
CA HIS A 17 4.20 1.07 13.96
C HIS A 17 3.63 2.37 14.56
N PRO A 18 4.43 3.11 15.36
CA PRO A 18 3.99 4.37 15.95
C PRO A 18 3.94 5.51 14.92
N TYR A 19 4.28 5.23 13.66
CA TYR A 19 4.50 6.22 12.62
C TYR A 19 3.20 6.84 12.08
N GLY A 20 3.33 8.09 11.64
CA GLY A 20 2.40 8.73 10.72
C GLY A 20 2.82 8.47 9.28
N TYR A 21 1.89 8.58 8.34
CA TYR A 21 2.14 8.39 6.92
C TYR A 21 1.48 9.52 6.12
N LEU A 22 2.22 10.10 5.18
CA LEU A 22 1.67 10.97 4.15
C LEU A 22 1.79 10.25 2.81
N TYR A 23 0.67 10.12 2.11
CA TYR A 23 0.59 9.43 0.82
C TYR A 23 0.13 10.40 -0.27
N VAL A 24 1.00 10.63 -1.24
CA VAL A 24 0.80 11.58 -2.35
C VAL A 24 0.92 10.83 -3.67
N GLY A 25 0.02 11.10 -4.61
CA GLY A 25 0.02 10.47 -5.93
C GLY A 25 0.01 11.48 -7.07
N ALA A 26 0.73 11.18 -8.14
CA ALA A 26 0.66 11.92 -9.39
C ALA A 26 0.19 11.00 -10.53
N ARG A 27 -0.76 11.49 -11.32
CA ARG A 27 -1.22 10.87 -12.57
C ARG A 27 -0.46 11.51 -13.72
N VAL A 28 0.57 10.83 -14.22
CA VAL A 28 1.45 11.34 -15.29
C VAL A 28 1.13 10.68 -16.62
N ALA A 29 1.35 9.37 -16.72
CA ALA A 29 1.12 8.59 -17.93
C ALA A 29 0.59 7.18 -17.60
N PRO A 30 -0.54 7.07 -16.89
CA PRO A 30 -1.14 5.77 -16.59
C PRO A 30 -1.55 5.05 -17.90
N PRO A 31 -1.63 3.71 -17.90
CA PRO A 31 -1.97 2.96 -19.10
C PRO A 31 -3.40 3.30 -19.54
N ALA A 32 -3.54 3.80 -20.77
CA ALA A 32 -4.86 4.05 -21.37
C ALA A 32 -5.62 2.74 -21.67
N HIS A 33 -4.88 1.66 -21.98
CA HIS A 33 -5.42 0.34 -22.28
C HIS A 33 -4.58 -0.77 -21.64
N GLY A 34 -5.25 -1.78 -21.09
CA GLY A 34 -4.60 -2.92 -20.44
C GLY A 34 -4.02 -2.56 -19.06
N ALA A 35 -3.20 -3.45 -18.52
CA ALA A 35 -2.69 -3.33 -17.15
C ALA A 35 -1.21 -2.92 -17.04
N LEU A 36 -0.43 -3.02 -18.12
CA LEU A 36 1.02 -2.85 -18.06
C LEU A 36 1.40 -1.37 -18.22
N VAL A 37 2.19 -0.87 -17.27
CA VAL A 37 2.72 0.49 -17.32
C VAL A 37 3.99 0.49 -18.16
N ARG A 38 3.96 1.18 -19.31
CA ARG A 38 5.10 1.28 -20.23
C ARG A 38 5.99 2.45 -19.85
N ARG A 39 7.29 2.37 -20.15
CA ARG A 39 8.23 3.48 -19.95
C ARG A 39 7.72 4.75 -20.62
N ASP A 40 7.83 5.86 -19.90
CA ASP A 40 7.38 7.17 -20.36
C ASP A 40 8.36 8.26 -19.90
N LYS A 41 8.67 9.22 -20.78
CA LYS A 41 9.66 10.28 -20.49
C LYS A 41 9.16 11.32 -19.51
N GLU A 42 7.88 11.62 -19.52
CA GLU A 42 7.28 12.57 -18.60
C GLU A 42 7.24 11.98 -17.19
N ARG A 43 6.91 10.69 -17.07
CA ARG A 43 7.00 9.98 -15.79
C ARG A 43 8.43 9.93 -15.25
N GLU A 44 9.45 9.67 -16.06
CA GLU A 44 10.84 9.71 -15.58
C GLU A 44 11.23 11.10 -15.04
N ARG A 45 10.73 12.18 -15.66
CA ARG A 45 10.92 13.54 -15.13
C ARG A 45 10.17 13.77 -13.83
N ALA A 46 8.92 13.31 -13.73
CA ALA A 46 8.15 13.40 -12.49
C ALA A 46 8.80 12.63 -11.35
N LEU A 47 9.28 11.40 -11.61
CA LEU A 47 10.05 10.60 -10.65
C LEU A 47 11.33 11.32 -10.20
N ALA A 48 12.07 11.94 -11.12
CA ALA A 48 13.25 12.72 -10.75
C ALA A 48 12.91 13.91 -9.83
N ARG A 49 11.82 14.65 -10.13
CA ARG A 49 11.34 15.74 -9.26
C ARG A 49 10.90 15.23 -7.89
N PHE A 50 10.11 14.16 -7.86
CA PHE A 50 9.63 13.56 -6.62
C PHE A 50 10.77 13.08 -5.74
N ARG A 51 11.85 12.53 -6.32
CA ARG A 51 13.04 12.15 -5.54
C ARG A 51 13.76 13.33 -4.92
N VAL A 52 13.98 14.42 -5.66
CA VAL A 52 14.61 15.62 -5.11
C VAL A 52 13.82 16.15 -3.92
N LEU A 53 12.49 16.26 -4.08
CA LEU A 53 11.62 16.71 -3.00
C LEU A 53 11.53 15.70 -1.84
N ALA A 54 11.63 14.40 -2.13
CA ALA A 54 11.70 13.36 -1.11
C ALA A 54 13.00 13.47 -0.29
N ASP A 55 14.15 13.69 -0.94
CA ASP A 55 15.43 13.91 -0.27
C ASP A 55 15.36 15.15 0.64
N GLU A 56 14.79 16.26 0.17
CA GLU A 56 14.56 17.47 0.99
C GLU A 56 13.61 17.21 2.18
N LEU A 57 12.59 16.37 2.00
CA LEU A 57 11.69 15.98 3.08
C LEU A 57 12.41 15.10 4.11
N GLU A 58 13.33 14.23 3.72
CA GLU A 58 14.13 13.41 4.64
C GLU A 58 15.05 14.23 5.55
N GLU A 59 15.40 15.46 5.17
CA GLU A 59 16.15 16.38 6.02
C GLU A 59 15.32 16.93 7.19
N LEU A 60 13.99 16.81 7.14
CA LEU A 60 13.12 17.24 8.24
C LEU A 60 13.23 16.28 9.43
N PRO A 61 13.46 16.78 10.66
CA PRO A 61 13.57 15.93 11.85
C PRO A 61 12.34 15.05 12.16
N ALA A 62 11.18 15.39 11.60
CA ALA A 62 9.94 14.63 11.74
C ALA A 62 9.89 13.39 10.81
N VAL A 63 10.64 13.38 9.71
CA VAL A 63 10.59 12.33 8.69
C VAL A 63 11.54 11.20 9.06
N VAL A 64 11.03 9.97 8.98
CA VAL A 64 11.77 8.73 9.24
C VAL A 64 12.32 8.15 7.94
N ALA A 65 11.52 8.19 6.88
CA ALA A 65 11.91 7.70 5.57
C ALA A 65 10.94 8.23 4.51
N THR A 66 11.42 8.33 3.28
CA THR A 66 10.59 8.53 2.09
C THR A 66 10.75 7.37 1.12
N THR A 67 9.69 7.07 0.39
CA THR A 67 9.77 6.11 -0.71
C THR A 67 8.99 6.62 -1.90
N VAL A 68 9.71 6.85 -3.00
CA VAL A 68 9.13 7.13 -4.31
C VAL A 68 8.90 5.81 -5.04
N TYR A 69 7.72 5.66 -5.61
CA TYR A 69 7.27 4.48 -6.31
C TYR A 69 6.88 4.82 -7.74
N GLU A 70 7.22 3.93 -8.67
CA GLU A 70 6.70 3.93 -10.03
C GLU A 70 5.80 2.71 -10.23
N ALA A 71 4.59 2.94 -10.75
CA ALA A 71 3.70 1.85 -11.09
C ALA A 71 4.30 0.98 -12.22
N VAL A 72 4.20 -0.32 -12.06
CA VAL A 72 4.60 -1.32 -13.08
C VAL A 72 3.41 -2.09 -13.62
N LEU A 73 2.33 -2.21 -12.83
CA LEU A 73 1.09 -2.85 -13.23
C LEU A 73 -0.11 -2.20 -12.52
N MET A 74 -1.11 -1.81 -13.29
CA MET A 74 -2.34 -1.16 -12.85
C MET A 74 -3.54 -1.91 -13.46
N PRO A 75 -4.19 -2.83 -12.72
CA PRO A 75 -5.35 -3.55 -13.23
C PRO A 75 -6.48 -2.57 -13.64
N PRO A 76 -7.15 -2.78 -14.78
CA PRO A 76 -8.19 -1.90 -15.28
C PRO A 76 -9.51 -2.15 -14.52
N LEU A 77 -9.54 -1.74 -13.25
CA LEU A 77 -10.71 -1.82 -12.38
C LEU A 77 -11.38 -0.45 -12.30
N GLU A 78 -12.70 -0.44 -12.30
CA GLU A 78 -13.48 0.78 -12.08
C GLU A 78 -13.16 1.36 -10.70
N GLY A 79 -12.95 2.68 -10.63
CA GLY A 79 -12.58 3.37 -9.41
C GLY A 79 -11.12 3.19 -8.95
N ALA A 80 -10.29 2.42 -9.67
CA ALA A 80 -8.89 2.23 -9.30
C ALA A 80 -8.10 3.55 -9.32
N PRO A 81 -7.13 3.73 -8.40
CA PRO A 81 -6.23 4.87 -8.44
C PRO A 81 -5.49 4.91 -9.76
N GLY A 82 -5.41 6.09 -10.37
CA GLY A 82 -4.68 6.30 -11.61
C GLY A 82 -3.31 6.95 -11.43
N HIS A 83 -2.76 6.88 -10.23
CA HIS A 83 -1.46 7.48 -9.89
C HIS A 83 -0.34 6.50 -10.23
N ASP A 84 0.42 6.79 -11.29
CA ASP A 84 1.54 5.97 -11.75
C ASP A 84 2.89 6.40 -11.16
N VAL A 85 2.90 7.51 -10.41
CA VAL A 85 3.96 7.92 -9.48
C VAL A 85 3.33 8.16 -8.12
N VAL A 86 3.90 7.58 -7.07
CA VAL A 86 3.45 7.86 -5.70
C VAL A 86 4.63 8.06 -4.75
N LEU A 87 4.45 8.94 -3.77
CA LEU A 87 5.38 9.18 -2.67
C LEU A 87 4.70 8.73 -1.38
N LEU A 88 5.37 7.87 -0.62
CA LEU A 88 5.00 7.53 0.75
C LEU A 88 6.06 8.11 1.69
N VAL A 89 5.64 9.05 2.53
CA VAL A 89 6.49 9.61 3.59
C VAL A 89 6.11 8.94 4.90
N THR A 90 7.09 8.32 5.57
CA THR A 90 6.95 7.79 6.92
C THR A 90 7.43 8.85 7.90
N VAL A 91 6.57 9.20 8.85
CA VAL A 91 6.77 10.28 9.84
C VAL A 91 6.85 9.66 11.23
N ALA A 92 7.66 10.24 12.11
CA ALA A 92 7.96 9.68 13.44
C ALA A 92 6.70 9.37 14.27
N SER A 93 5.64 10.18 14.12
CA SER A 93 4.31 9.90 14.63
C SER A 93 3.24 10.66 13.83
N PRO A 94 1.94 10.28 13.95
CA PRO A 94 0.84 11.02 13.34
C PRO A 94 0.82 12.51 13.70
N ASP A 95 1.12 12.86 14.95
CA ASP A 95 1.09 14.25 15.44
C ASP A 95 2.13 15.15 14.76
N ARG A 96 3.16 14.56 14.13
CA ARG A 96 4.23 15.27 13.42
C ARG A 96 3.95 15.46 11.93
N LEU A 97 2.80 14.99 11.43
CA LEU A 97 2.41 15.19 10.03
C LEU A 97 2.28 16.67 9.66
N ALA A 98 1.85 17.52 10.61
CA ALA A 98 1.74 18.96 10.39
C ALA A 98 3.08 19.62 10.02
N ASP A 99 4.20 19.13 10.56
CA ASP A 99 5.55 19.64 10.24
C ASP A 99 5.89 19.39 8.77
N VAL A 100 5.53 18.20 8.26
CA VAL A 100 5.76 17.80 6.87
C VAL A 100 4.85 18.60 5.93
N LEU A 101 3.55 18.68 6.25
CA LEU A 101 2.56 19.44 5.47
C LEU A 101 2.87 20.94 5.43
N GLY A 102 3.51 21.46 6.47
CA GLY A 102 3.95 22.85 6.57
C GLY A 102 5.24 23.17 5.81
N SER A 103 5.97 22.18 5.28
CA SER A 103 7.27 22.38 4.65
C SER A 103 7.20 22.93 3.22
N ASP A 104 8.26 23.62 2.79
CA ASP A 104 8.38 24.12 1.41
C ASP A 104 8.51 22.97 0.40
N ALA A 105 9.21 21.89 0.76
CA ALA A 105 9.37 20.70 -0.08
C ALA A 105 8.01 20.03 -0.35
N TYR A 106 7.16 19.89 0.67
CA TYR A 106 5.80 19.38 0.48
C TYR A 106 4.97 20.29 -0.43
N ARG A 107 5.02 21.61 -0.24
CA ARG A 107 4.26 22.58 -1.05
C ARG A 107 4.70 22.61 -2.53
N GLN A 108 5.90 22.13 -2.83
CA GLN A 108 6.41 21.99 -4.19
C GLN A 108 6.05 20.64 -4.84
N LEU A 109 5.48 19.69 -4.10
CA LEU A 109 5.00 18.43 -4.68
C LEU A 109 3.81 18.72 -5.60
N ASP A 110 4.04 18.55 -6.90
CA ASP A 110 3.02 18.59 -7.93
C ASP A 110 2.26 17.24 -7.97
N GLY A 111 1.53 16.94 -6.89
CA GLY A 111 0.81 15.69 -6.68
C GLY A 111 -0.45 15.88 -5.84
N GLU A 112 -1.37 14.93 -5.94
CA GLU A 112 -2.61 14.89 -5.19
C GLU A 112 -2.38 14.26 -3.81
N PRO A 113 -2.76 14.93 -2.70
CA PRO A 113 -2.73 14.34 -1.38
C PRO A 113 -3.82 13.26 -1.29
N LEU A 114 -3.42 11.99 -1.23
CA LEU A 114 -4.36 10.87 -1.20
C LEU A 114 -4.85 10.57 0.22
N MET A 115 -3.95 10.67 1.20
CA MET A 115 -4.29 10.58 2.62
C MET A 115 -3.11 10.95 3.53
N THR A 116 -3.44 11.45 4.71
CA THR A 116 -2.67 11.29 5.94
C THR A 116 -3.16 10.02 6.63
N ALA A 117 -2.27 9.22 7.22
CA ALA A 117 -2.65 7.93 7.79
C ALA A 117 -1.80 7.53 9.00
N ARG A 118 -2.31 6.55 9.74
CA ARG A 118 -1.59 5.82 10.79
C ARG A 118 -1.56 4.33 10.47
N ASN A 119 -0.57 3.61 10.99
CA ASN A 119 -0.59 2.16 10.94
C ASN A 119 -1.51 1.60 12.04
N ILE A 120 -2.48 0.77 11.68
CA ILE A 120 -3.41 0.17 12.65
C ILE A 120 -3.22 -1.33 12.83
N ARG A 121 -2.60 -2.01 11.87
CA ARG A 121 -2.25 -3.44 11.90
C ARG A 121 -1.03 -3.69 11.05
N ARG A 122 -0.18 -4.64 11.47
CA ARG A 122 0.90 -5.10 10.59
C ARG A 122 1.24 -6.57 10.76
N ILE A 123 1.88 -7.08 9.73
CA ILE A 123 2.55 -8.38 9.70
C ILE A 123 4.01 -8.08 9.32
N GLY A 124 4.97 -8.66 10.05
CA GLY A 124 6.39 -8.52 9.74
C GLY A 124 6.87 -7.08 9.51
N VAL A 125 7.84 -6.92 8.60
CA VAL A 125 8.41 -5.63 8.20
C VAL A 125 8.38 -5.51 6.68
N THR A 126 7.67 -4.50 6.20
CA THR A 126 7.64 -4.09 4.79
C THR A 126 8.94 -3.37 4.48
N GLY A 127 10.03 -4.14 4.34
CA GLY A 127 11.40 -3.64 4.17
C GLY A 127 11.63 -2.86 2.88
N ASP A 128 12.84 -2.31 2.74
CA ASP A 128 13.22 -1.36 1.69
C ASP A 128 14.11 -1.99 0.59
N ASP A 129 13.64 -3.06 -0.04
CA ASP A 129 14.36 -3.73 -1.13
C ASP A 129 14.05 -3.05 -2.48
N PRO A 130 15.01 -2.36 -3.12
CA PRO A 130 14.79 -1.66 -4.38
C PRO A 130 14.50 -2.59 -5.56
N SER A 131 14.79 -3.89 -5.43
CA SER A 131 14.50 -4.90 -6.46
C SER A 131 13.11 -5.51 -6.32
N ALA A 132 12.43 -5.28 -5.18
CA ALA A 132 11.15 -5.87 -4.91
C ALA A 132 10.00 -5.15 -5.63
N THR A 133 8.88 -5.87 -5.76
CA THR A 133 7.60 -5.29 -6.15
C THR A 133 6.76 -5.04 -4.90
N TYR A 134 6.19 -3.85 -4.84
CA TYR A 134 5.30 -3.44 -3.77
C TYR A 134 3.87 -3.38 -4.29
N LEU A 135 2.92 -3.79 -3.45
CA LEU A 135 1.50 -3.66 -3.67
C LEU A 135 0.98 -2.59 -2.71
N LEU A 136 0.37 -1.56 -3.26
CA LEU A 136 -0.53 -0.68 -2.51
C LEU A 136 -1.94 -1.06 -2.93
N ASN A 137 -2.65 -1.74 -2.03
CA ASN A 137 -4.03 -2.15 -2.25
C ASN A 137 -4.97 -1.19 -1.54
N HIS A 138 -5.71 -0.42 -2.34
CA HIS A 138 -6.62 0.60 -1.84
C HIS A 138 -7.99 -0.03 -1.66
N PHE A 139 -8.54 0.07 -0.47
CA PHE A 139 -9.84 -0.48 -0.16
C PHE A 139 -10.86 0.64 -0.01
N THR A 140 -11.94 0.54 -0.77
CA THR A 140 -13.15 1.34 -0.51
C THR A 140 -14.08 0.51 0.34
N ALA A 141 -14.73 1.12 1.33
CA ALA A 141 -15.76 0.48 2.13
C ALA A 141 -16.65 1.55 2.76
N PRO A 142 -17.95 1.28 3.00
CA PRO A 142 -18.83 2.19 3.71
C PRO A 142 -18.48 2.31 5.21
N ASP A 143 -17.94 1.23 5.80
CA ASP A 143 -17.58 1.16 7.22
C ASP A 143 -16.09 0.77 7.36
N PRO A 144 -15.21 1.71 7.76
CA PRO A 144 -13.80 1.44 7.94
C PRO A 144 -13.49 0.38 9.01
N GLU A 145 -14.27 0.28 10.10
CA GLU A 145 -14.00 -0.68 11.17
C GLU A 145 -14.24 -2.11 10.69
N ARG A 146 -15.34 -2.33 9.97
CA ARG A 146 -15.63 -3.63 9.33
C ARG A 146 -14.60 -3.97 8.26
N ALA A 147 -14.12 -2.98 7.51
CA ALA A 147 -13.07 -3.20 6.53
C ALA A 147 -11.78 -3.73 7.16
N VAL A 148 -11.45 -3.33 8.39
CA VAL A 148 -10.30 -3.87 9.14
C VAL A 148 -10.50 -5.34 9.47
N ALA A 149 -11.66 -5.73 9.98
CA ALA A 149 -11.96 -7.13 10.30
C ALA A 149 -11.89 -8.03 9.05
N VAL A 150 -12.48 -7.58 7.94
CA VAL A 150 -12.37 -8.29 6.66
C VAL A 150 -10.92 -8.38 6.23
N TRP A 151 -10.16 -7.29 6.32
CA TRP A 151 -8.74 -7.32 5.97
C TRP A 151 -7.95 -8.30 6.83
N GLU A 152 -8.18 -8.35 8.15
CA GLU A 152 -7.47 -9.25 9.06
C GLU A 152 -7.68 -10.71 8.63
N ASP A 153 -8.92 -11.10 8.36
CA ASP A 153 -9.27 -12.44 7.90
C ASP A 153 -8.59 -12.79 6.56
N LEU A 154 -8.53 -11.83 5.64
CA LEU A 154 -7.84 -12.00 4.37
C LEU A 154 -6.32 -12.09 4.54
N ALA A 155 -5.74 -11.29 5.44
CA ALA A 155 -4.31 -11.26 5.69
C ALA A 155 -3.82 -12.62 6.21
N ARG A 156 -4.54 -13.25 7.15
CA ARG A 156 -4.26 -14.63 7.61
C ARG A 156 -4.24 -15.62 6.46
N TRP A 157 -5.19 -15.51 5.54
CA TRP A 157 -5.22 -16.34 4.33
C TRP A 157 -3.99 -16.10 3.45
N TYR A 158 -3.57 -14.86 3.21
CA TYR A 158 -2.40 -14.56 2.37
C TYR A 158 -1.08 -15.03 3.00
N VAL A 159 -0.91 -14.97 4.32
CA VAL A 159 0.27 -15.50 5.00
C VAL A 159 0.38 -17.01 4.83
N ASP A 160 -0.72 -17.73 5.07
CA ASP A 160 -0.76 -19.19 4.93
C ASP A 160 -0.60 -19.61 3.46
N LYS A 161 -1.31 -18.95 2.54
CA LYS A 161 -1.50 -19.44 1.17
C LYS A 161 -0.56 -18.81 0.15
N ALA A 162 -0.17 -17.55 0.30
CA ALA A 162 0.66 -16.84 -0.68
C ALA A 162 2.10 -16.60 -0.19
N GLY A 163 2.42 -16.96 1.06
CA GLY A 163 3.75 -16.76 1.63
C GLY A 163 4.10 -15.29 1.80
N VAL A 164 3.09 -14.42 1.88
CA VAL A 164 3.28 -13.01 2.26
C VAL A 164 3.73 -13.00 3.71
N ASP A 165 4.88 -12.39 3.98
CA ASP A 165 5.51 -12.32 5.31
C ASP A 165 5.45 -10.92 5.91
N ASN A 166 4.84 -9.98 5.20
CA ASN A 166 4.77 -8.58 5.59
C ASN A 166 3.46 -7.93 5.15
N SER A 167 3.00 -6.93 5.90
CA SER A 167 1.87 -6.08 5.53
C SER A 167 1.82 -4.89 6.46
N THR A 168 1.63 -3.69 5.94
CA THR A 168 1.39 -2.48 6.75
C THR A 168 0.02 -1.92 6.37
N LEU A 169 -0.98 -2.06 7.25
CA LEU A 169 -2.32 -1.54 7.02
C LEU A 169 -2.41 -0.08 7.49
N LEU A 170 -2.66 0.81 6.55
CA LEU A 170 -2.80 2.24 6.77
C LEU A 170 -4.28 2.61 6.85
N GLN A 171 -4.65 3.31 7.93
CA GLN A 171 -5.97 3.91 8.10
C GLN A 171 -5.84 5.43 7.98
N PRO A 172 -6.67 6.09 7.14
CA PRO A 172 -6.71 7.53 7.07
C PRO A 172 -6.98 8.19 8.44
N LEU A 173 -6.39 9.35 8.66
CA LEU A 173 -6.69 10.19 9.83
C LEU A 173 -7.86 11.15 9.56
N ASP A 174 -7.99 11.57 8.31
CA ASP A 174 -9.00 12.51 7.82
C ASP A 174 -9.86 11.87 6.71
N GLU A 175 -10.75 12.64 6.11
CA GLU A 175 -11.54 12.20 4.94
C GLU A 175 -10.62 11.74 3.81
N SER A 176 -10.93 10.56 3.25
CA SER A 176 -10.13 9.92 2.21
C SER A 176 -11.03 9.15 1.25
N PRO A 177 -10.66 9.05 -0.04
CA PRO A 177 -11.37 8.19 -0.98
C PRO A 177 -11.28 6.69 -0.63
N TYR A 178 -10.38 6.32 0.28
CA TYR A 178 -10.15 4.94 0.68
C TYR A 178 -10.43 4.76 2.17
N ALA A 179 -11.10 3.67 2.53
CA ALA A 179 -11.25 3.27 3.92
C ALA A 179 -9.91 2.79 4.52
N LEU A 180 -9.11 2.08 3.72
CA LEU A 180 -7.81 1.52 4.11
C LEU A 180 -6.87 1.46 2.91
N VAL A 181 -5.56 1.55 3.14
CA VAL A 181 -4.54 1.18 2.14
C VAL A 181 -3.60 0.16 2.75
N ASN A 182 -3.44 -0.98 2.10
CA ASN A 182 -2.48 -1.99 2.53
C ASN A 182 -1.19 -1.92 1.71
N HIS A 183 -0.06 -1.74 2.38
CA HIS A 183 1.27 -1.71 1.80
C HIS A 183 2.00 -3.04 2.04
N VAL A 184 2.37 -3.72 0.95
CA VAL A 184 2.96 -5.07 1.00
C VAL A 184 4.11 -5.19 0.01
N ARG A 185 5.24 -5.76 0.45
CA ARG A 185 6.28 -6.30 -0.43
C ARG A 185 5.89 -7.70 -0.89
N LEU A 186 5.80 -7.92 -2.19
CA LEU A 186 5.33 -9.18 -2.77
C LEU A 186 6.46 -10.21 -2.92
N PRO A 187 6.25 -11.47 -2.50
CA PRO A 187 7.18 -12.55 -2.81
C PRO A 187 7.11 -12.93 -4.29
N GLY A 188 8.21 -12.76 -5.03
CA GLY A 188 8.34 -13.23 -6.41
C GLY A 188 7.58 -12.43 -7.48
N GLY A 189 7.22 -11.17 -7.20
CA GLY A 189 6.74 -10.21 -8.19
C GLY A 189 5.23 -10.24 -8.51
N PRO A 190 4.74 -9.31 -9.35
CA PRO A 190 3.32 -9.04 -9.53
C PRO A 190 2.60 -10.16 -10.30
N VAL A 191 3.26 -10.72 -11.31
CA VAL A 191 2.69 -11.81 -12.13
C VAL A 191 2.46 -13.07 -11.29
N ARG A 192 3.45 -13.47 -10.48
CA ARG A 192 3.31 -14.64 -9.60
C ARG A 192 2.22 -14.42 -8.55
N PHE A 193 2.12 -13.22 -7.99
CA PHE A 193 1.06 -12.87 -7.05
C PHE A 193 -0.33 -12.96 -7.70
N LEU A 194 -0.53 -12.33 -8.85
CA LEU A 194 -1.80 -12.37 -9.60
C LEU A 194 -2.18 -13.81 -10.03
N LEU A 195 -1.21 -14.60 -10.51
CA LEU A 195 -1.44 -16.01 -10.85
C LEU A 195 -1.89 -16.82 -9.63
N THR A 196 -1.31 -16.55 -8.46
CA THR A 196 -1.71 -17.24 -7.21
C THR A 196 -3.16 -16.93 -6.83
N GLN A 197 -3.66 -15.73 -7.18
CA GLN A 197 -5.06 -15.35 -6.99
C GLN A 197 -6.00 -15.99 -8.02
N LEU A 198 -5.58 -16.06 -9.29
CA LEU A 198 -6.41 -16.59 -10.38
C LEU A 198 -6.59 -18.11 -10.33
N VAL A 199 -5.54 -18.85 -9.94
CA VAL A 199 -5.52 -20.32 -9.98
C VAL A 199 -6.22 -20.95 -8.77
N ARG A 200 -6.51 -20.19 -7.70
CA ARG A 200 -7.03 -20.74 -6.44
C ARG A 200 -8.55 -20.54 -6.31
N PRO A 201 -9.36 -21.61 -6.34
CA PRO A 201 -10.82 -21.51 -6.20
C PRO A 201 -11.25 -20.79 -4.91
N SER A 202 -10.51 -21.00 -3.82
CA SER A 202 -10.77 -20.36 -2.53
C SER A 202 -10.62 -18.84 -2.55
N PHE A 203 -9.84 -18.28 -3.47
CA PHE A 203 -9.77 -16.84 -3.67
C PHE A 203 -11.14 -16.26 -4.07
N ARG A 204 -11.82 -16.89 -5.03
CA ARG A 204 -13.15 -16.41 -5.47
C ARG A 204 -14.21 -16.61 -4.39
N THR A 205 -14.20 -17.74 -3.69
CA THR A 205 -15.24 -18.05 -2.70
C THR A 205 -15.03 -17.33 -1.37
N ARG A 206 -13.79 -17.05 -0.95
CA ARG A 206 -13.52 -16.33 0.31
C ARG A 206 -13.30 -14.84 0.10
N VAL A 207 -12.34 -14.44 -0.74
CA VAL A 207 -11.95 -13.04 -0.88
C VAL A 207 -13.07 -12.21 -1.49
N ARG A 208 -13.61 -12.62 -2.65
CA ARG A 208 -14.69 -11.86 -3.29
C ARG A 208 -16.03 -11.96 -2.55
N ALA A 209 -16.26 -12.99 -1.76
CA ALA A 209 -17.49 -13.09 -0.97
C ALA A 209 -17.41 -12.19 0.27
N ALA A 210 -16.29 -12.23 1.01
CA ALA A 210 -16.07 -11.37 2.16
C ALA A 210 -16.12 -9.89 1.78
N LEU A 211 -15.42 -9.49 0.71
CA LEU A 211 -15.45 -8.12 0.21
C LEU A 211 -16.87 -7.67 -0.18
N ARG A 212 -17.60 -8.48 -0.96
CA ARG A 212 -18.98 -8.13 -1.36
C ARG A 212 -19.95 -8.10 -0.19
N GLY A 213 -19.76 -8.96 0.82
CA GLY A 213 -20.61 -9.02 2.01
C GLY A 213 -20.64 -7.70 2.78
N GLU A 214 -19.53 -6.96 2.77
CA GLU A 214 -19.39 -5.68 3.47
C GLU A 214 -19.36 -4.45 2.53
N GLY A 215 -19.73 -4.62 1.25
CA GLY A 215 -19.66 -3.53 0.27
C GLY A 215 -18.24 -2.98 0.04
N MET A 216 -17.23 -3.81 0.31
CA MET A 216 -15.82 -3.45 0.22
C MET A 216 -15.27 -3.80 -1.18
N SER A 217 -14.45 -2.92 -1.75
CA SER A 217 -13.71 -3.19 -2.99
C SER A 217 -12.21 -3.12 -2.76
N ALA A 218 -11.45 -3.92 -3.50
CA ALA A 218 -9.99 -3.93 -3.47
C ALA A 218 -9.44 -3.42 -4.82
N LEU A 219 -8.64 -2.37 -4.78
CA LEU A 219 -8.11 -1.64 -5.94
C LEU A 219 -6.57 -1.67 -5.89
N PRO A 220 -5.96 -2.80 -6.28
CA PRO A 220 -4.52 -3.00 -6.21
C PRO A 220 -3.78 -2.21 -7.29
N VAL A 221 -2.67 -1.56 -6.92
CA VAL A 221 -1.65 -1.10 -7.87
C VAL A 221 -0.29 -1.62 -7.44
N PHE A 222 0.49 -2.07 -8.43
CA PHE A 222 1.80 -2.68 -8.23
C PHE A 222 2.88 -1.70 -8.63
N TYR A 223 3.86 -1.53 -7.76
CA TYR A 223 4.91 -0.55 -7.87
C TYR A 223 6.28 -1.20 -7.75
N ARG A 224 7.29 -0.50 -8.28
CA ARG A 224 8.69 -0.66 -7.89
C ARG A 224 9.16 0.62 -7.22
N ARG A 225 10.11 0.49 -6.29
CA ARG A 225 10.78 1.65 -5.73
C ARG A 225 11.63 2.34 -6.79
N ARG A 226 11.80 3.65 -6.64
CA ARG A 226 12.58 4.50 -7.54
C ARG A 226 13.58 5.34 -6.80
#